data_AF-F0RNU1-F1
#
_entry.id   AF-F0RNU1-F1
#
_cell.length_a   1.000
_cell.length_b   1.000
_cell.length_c   1.000
_cell.angle_alpha   90.00
_cell.angle_beta   90.00
_cell.angle_gamma   90.00
#
_symmetry.space_group_name_H-M   'P 1'
#
loop_
_entity.id
_entity.type
_entity.pdbx_description
1 polymer ?
#
loop_
_entity_poly.entity_id
_entity_poly.type
_entity_poly.pdbx_seq_one_letter_code
_entity_poly.pdbx_strand_id
1 'polypeptide(L)'
;MNGKYITKLGFENRAVGLAQQAARVREGAGLGRTEILDELRTVQAAPERFTQGGVYAELAAELLTQRAALKQATSAALRGEPLPYGVWGAELIDAGATEQMDVAMRLPISRAGALMPDAHIGYGLPIGGVLATENAVIPYGVGVDIGCSMMLSVLPIPAGSLGRDEARKLLLKHTRFGAGVGFEKRERMDHEVMHEKAWQDQGILKFLHAKAAEQIGTSGSGNHFVEFGELKVAGGELGLEAGEYLAVLSHSGSRGFGAQVAGHFTKLAESRHKRLDPAARRLAWLGLDTEEGQAYWQAMNLAGRYALANHDQIHARLSRALGERPLAQVSNSHNLAWKQQVNGQELIVHRKGATPAEAGRLGLIPGSMADPSFVVRGLGNPESLSSSSHGAGRQLGRKAAERSVSKDEMQGYLRERGVTLIGGGRDEAPQAYKRIEDVLARQTDLVEVVAEFTPRVVRMDTGNQDI
;
A
#
# COMPACT_ATOMS: atom_id res chain seq x y z
N MET A 1 32.64 35.31 -11.12
CA MET A 1 31.41 34.51 -11.34
C MET A 1 30.72 34.17 -10.01
N ASN A 2 29.38 34.24 -9.91
CA ASN A 2 28.63 33.88 -8.68
C ASN A 2 28.36 32.37 -8.62
N GLY A 3 28.54 31.75 -7.44
CA GLY A 3 28.30 30.33 -7.19
C GLY A 3 26.92 29.80 -7.62
N LYS A 4 25.89 30.65 -7.61
CA LYS A 4 24.54 30.26 -8.08
C LYS A 4 24.50 29.76 -9.53
N TYR A 5 25.40 30.23 -10.41
CA TYR A 5 25.44 29.77 -11.81
C TYR A 5 26.20 28.44 -11.96
N ILE A 6 27.19 28.21 -11.12
CA ILE A 6 28.00 26.98 -11.10
C ILE A 6 27.17 25.84 -10.51
N THR A 7 26.40 26.07 -9.44
CA THR A 7 25.49 25.05 -8.90
C THR A 7 24.41 24.66 -9.90
N LYS A 8 23.95 25.59 -10.76
CA LYS A 8 22.99 25.29 -11.85
C LYS A 8 23.56 24.38 -12.95
N LEU A 9 24.88 24.25 -13.06
CA LEU A 9 25.51 23.28 -13.95
C LEU A 9 25.50 21.87 -13.35
N GLY A 10 25.13 21.69 -12.08
CA GLY A 10 25.10 20.38 -11.43
C GLY A 10 26.42 19.98 -10.77
N PHE A 11 27.30 20.94 -10.48
CA PHE A 11 28.45 20.71 -9.59
C PHE A 11 27.99 20.64 -8.14
N GLU A 12 28.55 19.70 -7.38
CA GLU A 12 28.23 19.49 -5.97
C GLU A 12 29.49 19.50 -5.10
N ASN A 13 29.33 19.83 -3.81
CA ASN A 13 30.37 19.74 -2.79
C ASN A 13 31.67 20.49 -3.19
N ARG A 14 32.83 19.85 -3.03
CA ARG A 14 34.15 20.42 -3.34
C ARG A 14 34.29 20.88 -4.80
N ALA A 15 33.57 20.25 -5.73
CA ALA A 15 33.61 20.62 -7.15
C ALA A 15 33.05 22.03 -7.41
N VAL A 16 32.14 22.54 -6.57
CA VAL A 16 31.62 23.92 -6.68
C VAL A 16 32.73 24.94 -6.43
N GLY A 17 33.56 24.72 -5.39
CA GLY A 17 34.67 25.62 -5.05
C GLY A 17 35.76 25.61 -6.13
N LEU A 18 36.10 24.44 -6.65
CA LEU A 18 37.10 24.30 -7.71
C LEU A 18 36.62 24.91 -9.04
N ALA A 19 35.35 24.74 -9.39
CA ALA A 19 34.75 25.39 -10.55
C ALA A 19 34.72 26.92 -10.41
N GLN A 20 34.49 27.44 -9.20
CA GLN A 20 34.57 28.88 -8.94
C GLN A 20 36.00 29.42 -9.09
N GLN A 21 36.99 28.70 -8.59
CA GLN A 21 38.39 29.06 -8.70
C GLN A 21 38.84 29.09 -10.16
N ALA A 22 38.52 28.04 -10.92
CA ALA A 22 38.82 27.98 -12.35
C ALA A 22 38.14 29.12 -13.13
N ALA A 23 36.86 29.40 -12.83
CA ALA A 23 36.13 30.49 -13.46
C ALA A 23 36.77 31.86 -13.20
N ARG A 24 37.28 32.13 -11.98
CA ARG A 24 37.97 33.40 -11.66
C ARG A 24 39.26 33.58 -12.47
N VAL A 25 40.00 32.51 -12.68
CA VAL A 25 41.23 32.55 -13.49
C VAL A 25 40.91 32.84 -14.96
N ARG A 26 39.83 32.26 -15.50
CA ARG A 26 39.37 32.56 -16.87
C ARG A 26 38.82 33.98 -17.03
N GLU A 27 38.09 34.48 -16.03
CA GLU A 27 37.65 35.89 -16.01
C GLU A 27 38.87 36.84 -16.03
N GLY A 28 39.91 36.55 -15.24
CA GLY A 28 41.16 37.31 -15.25
C GLY A 28 41.94 37.25 -16.57
N ALA A 29 41.71 36.22 -17.39
CA ALA A 29 42.26 36.08 -18.74
C ALA A 29 41.38 36.73 -19.83
N GLY A 30 40.30 37.41 -19.46
CA GLY A 30 39.45 38.18 -20.38
C GLY A 30 38.30 37.42 -21.02
N LEU A 31 38.00 36.17 -20.59
CA LEU A 31 36.89 35.41 -21.16
C LEU A 31 35.53 35.93 -20.72
N GLY A 32 34.57 35.87 -21.64
CA GLY A 32 33.17 36.14 -21.39
C GLY A 32 32.53 35.06 -20.53
N ARG A 33 31.52 35.46 -19.76
CA ARG A 33 30.83 34.56 -18.82
C ARG A 33 30.18 33.34 -19.50
N THR A 34 29.62 33.51 -20.70
CA THR A 34 29.00 32.40 -21.45
C THR A 34 30.04 31.35 -21.83
N GLU A 35 31.20 31.79 -22.31
CA GLU A 35 32.30 30.91 -22.72
C GLU A 35 32.82 30.09 -21.53
N ILE A 36 32.98 30.72 -20.36
CA ILE A 36 33.43 30.03 -19.15
C ILE A 36 32.40 28.98 -18.68
N LEU A 37 31.09 29.25 -18.82
CA LEU A 37 30.07 28.26 -18.47
C LEU A 37 30.06 27.08 -19.44
N ASP A 38 30.33 27.31 -20.73
CA ASP A 38 30.44 26.25 -21.74
C ASP A 38 31.71 25.41 -21.55
N GLU A 39 32.82 26.04 -21.18
CA GLU A 39 34.04 25.34 -20.78
C GLU A 39 33.79 24.45 -19.54
N LEU A 40 33.14 24.99 -18.51
CA LEU A 40 32.77 24.22 -17.31
C LEU A 40 31.85 23.04 -17.63
N ARG A 41 30.87 23.19 -18.53
CA ARG A 41 30.03 22.07 -19.01
C ARG A 41 30.86 21.00 -19.71
N THR A 42 31.83 21.41 -20.52
CA THR A 42 32.72 20.50 -21.24
C THR A 42 33.59 19.70 -20.27
N VAL A 43 34.14 20.36 -19.25
CA VAL A 43 34.91 19.72 -18.17
C VAL A 43 34.03 18.75 -17.37
N GLN A 44 32.78 19.12 -17.09
CA GLN A 44 31.84 18.24 -16.38
C GLN A 44 31.45 17.00 -17.19
N ALA A 45 31.30 17.15 -18.51
CA ALA A 45 30.95 16.06 -19.42
C ALA A 45 32.12 15.09 -19.61
N ALA A 46 33.33 15.61 -19.83
CA ALA A 46 34.52 14.82 -20.17
C ALA A 46 35.76 15.22 -19.34
N PRO A 47 35.73 15.07 -18.00
CA PRO A 47 36.82 15.51 -17.11
C PRO A 47 38.16 14.82 -17.41
N GLU A 48 38.15 13.60 -17.95
CA GLU A 48 39.35 12.88 -18.37
C GLU A 48 40.23 13.68 -19.35
N ARG A 49 39.62 14.55 -20.16
CA ARG A 49 40.33 15.40 -21.15
C ARG A 49 41.08 16.57 -20.53
N PHE A 50 40.84 16.89 -19.25
CA PHE A 50 41.35 18.08 -18.59
C PHE A 50 42.31 17.75 -17.44
N THR A 51 42.79 16.51 -17.36
CA THR A 51 43.67 16.04 -16.29
C THR A 51 45.15 16.40 -16.48
N GLN A 52 45.57 16.69 -17.71
CA GLN A 52 46.98 16.96 -18.07
C GLN A 52 47.38 18.43 -17.84
N GLY A 53 47.03 18.98 -16.66
CA GLY A 53 47.35 20.35 -16.27
C GLY A 53 46.41 21.43 -16.83
N GLY A 54 46.65 22.68 -16.44
CA GLY A 54 45.79 23.82 -16.78
C GLY A 54 44.75 24.16 -15.72
N VAL A 55 43.99 25.22 -15.98
CA VAL A 55 43.04 25.85 -15.04
C VAL A 55 41.93 24.94 -14.52
N TYR A 56 41.64 23.84 -15.23
CA TYR A 56 40.59 22.88 -14.89
C TYR A 56 41.10 21.57 -14.30
N ALA A 57 42.42 21.38 -14.14
CA ALA A 57 42.99 20.08 -13.77
C ALA A 57 42.53 19.59 -12.38
N GLU A 58 42.49 20.47 -11.39
CA GLU A 58 42.02 20.11 -10.05
C GLU A 58 40.52 19.79 -10.03
N LEU A 59 39.72 20.56 -10.77
CA LEU A 59 38.28 20.30 -10.93
C LEU A 59 38.06 18.94 -11.61
N ALA A 60 38.81 18.65 -12.68
CA ALA A 60 38.76 17.39 -13.39
C ALA A 60 39.13 16.19 -12.50
N ALA A 61 40.20 16.32 -11.71
CA ALA A 61 40.61 15.28 -10.76
C ALA A 61 39.56 15.01 -9.68
N GLU A 62 38.93 16.06 -9.14
CA GLU A 62 37.83 15.93 -8.18
C GLU A 62 36.61 15.25 -8.84
N LEU A 63 36.22 15.65 -10.06
CA LEU A 63 35.11 15.02 -10.78
C LEU A 63 35.38 13.54 -11.08
N LEU A 64 36.61 13.18 -11.44
CA LEU A 64 37.00 11.79 -11.66
C LEU A 64 37.00 11.00 -10.35
N THR A 65 37.44 11.60 -9.24
CA THR A 65 37.38 10.97 -7.91
C THR A 65 35.94 10.76 -7.48
N GLN A 66 35.07 11.74 -7.68
CA GLN A 66 33.63 11.61 -7.43
C GLN A 66 33.01 10.53 -8.32
N ARG A 67 33.35 10.48 -9.63
CA ARG A 67 32.90 9.43 -10.57
C ARG A 67 33.41 8.04 -10.18
N ALA A 68 34.65 7.93 -9.71
CA ALA A 68 35.24 6.67 -9.24
C ALA A 68 34.58 6.20 -7.94
N ALA A 69 34.39 7.10 -6.97
CA ALA A 69 33.65 6.83 -5.74
C ALA A 69 32.17 6.49 -6.03
N LEU A 70 31.56 7.12 -7.06
CA LEU A 70 30.25 6.78 -7.58
C LEU A 70 30.21 5.37 -8.18
N LYS A 71 31.20 4.98 -8.99
CA LYS A 71 31.37 3.62 -9.55
C LYS A 71 31.64 2.56 -8.48
N GLN A 72 32.34 2.91 -7.41
CA GLN A 72 32.68 1.97 -6.33
C GLN A 72 31.51 1.79 -5.33
N ALA A 73 30.74 2.85 -5.09
CA ALA A 73 29.55 2.82 -4.24
C ALA A 73 28.28 2.31 -4.95
N THR A 74 28.30 2.16 -6.27
CA THR A 74 27.25 1.46 -7.05
C THR A 74 27.33 -0.07 -6.91
N SER A 75 28.16 -0.59 -6.01
CA SER A 75 28.13 -1.99 -5.56
C SER A 75 26.85 -2.39 -4.80
N ALA A 76 25.94 -1.45 -4.53
CA ALA A 76 24.52 -1.73 -4.23
C ALA A 76 23.68 -1.91 -5.52
N ALA A 77 24.28 -2.45 -6.58
CA ALA A 77 23.62 -2.68 -7.86
C ALA A 77 22.50 -3.70 -7.65
N LEU A 78 21.35 -3.43 -8.26
CA LEU A 78 20.35 -4.46 -8.50
C LEU A 78 21.03 -5.70 -9.10
N ARG A 79 20.54 -6.89 -8.76
CA ARG A 79 20.94 -8.11 -9.46
C ARG A 79 20.71 -7.92 -10.97
N GLY A 80 21.55 -8.59 -11.77
CA GLY A 80 21.40 -8.59 -13.23
C GLY A 80 20.02 -9.09 -13.64
N GLU A 81 19.60 -10.21 -13.05
CA GLU A 81 18.31 -10.86 -13.27
C GLU A 81 17.48 -10.92 -11.98
N PRO A 82 16.14 -10.93 -12.08
CA PRO A 82 15.27 -11.17 -10.92
C PRO A 82 15.48 -12.57 -10.37
N LEU A 83 15.40 -12.71 -9.04
CA LEU A 83 15.23 -14.03 -8.43
C LEU A 83 13.90 -14.64 -8.88
N PRO A 84 13.80 -15.97 -9.04
CA PRO A 84 12.53 -16.61 -9.39
C PRO A 84 11.49 -16.41 -8.28
N TYR A 85 10.22 -16.36 -8.68
CA TYR A 85 9.07 -16.23 -7.77
C TYR A 85 7.85 -16.93 -8.35
N GLY A 86 6.93 -17.37 -7.48
CA GLY A 86 5.69 -18.02 -7.90
C GLY A 86 4.69 -17.01 -8.48
N VAL A 87 3.95 -17.41 -9.51
CA VAL A 87 2.92 -16.58 -10.16
C VAL A 87 1.64 -17.39 -10.29
N TRP A 88 0.54 -16.87 -9.75
CA TRP A 88 -0.79 -17.46 -9.85
C TRP A 88 -1.64 -16.62 -10.79
N GLY A 89 -2.29 -17.26 -11.76
CA GLY A 89 -3.16 -16.60 -12.75
C GLY A 89 -2.44 -15.58 -13.63
N ALA A 90 -1.29 -15.95 -14.20
CA ALA A 90 -0.46 -15.08 -15.04
C ALA A 90 -1.25 -14.43 -16.19
N GLU A 91 -2.27 -15.09 -16.73
CA GLU A 91 -3.14 -14.57 -17.79
C GLU A 91 -4.05 -13.41 -17.32
N LEU A 92 -4.23 -13.24 -16.02
CA LEU A 92 -5.00 -12.15 -15.40
C LEU A 92 -4.12 -10.94 -15.04
N ILE A 93 -2.79 -11.08 -15.11
CA ILE A 93 -1.84 -10.08 -14.60
C ILE A 93 -1.32 -9.22 -15.75
N ASP A 94 -1.38 -7.91 -15.57
CA ASP A 94 -0.83 -6.98 -16.56
C ASP A 94 0.72 -6.98 -16.54
N ALA A 95 1.34 -6.72 -17.69
CA ALA A 95 2.79 -6.75 -17.83
C ALA A 95 3.51 -5.77 -16.91
N GLY A 96 2.90 -4.61 -16.60
CA GLY A 96 3.49 -3.62 -15.72
C GLY A 96 3.58 -4.09 -14.26
N ALA A 97 2.64 -4.92 -13.80
CA ALA A 97 2.70 -5.54 -12.49
C ALA A 97 3.85 -6.56 -12.41
N THR A 98 4.04 -7.36 -13.47
CA THR A 98 5.17 -8.29 -13.59
C THR A 98 6.50 -7.54 -13.58
N GLU A 99 6.64 -6.47 -14.38
CA GLU A 99 7.84 -5.64 -14.41
C GLU A 99 8.17 -5.02 -13.03
N GLN A 100 7.15 -4.58 -12.28
CA GLN A 100 7.35 -4.09 -10.91
C GLN A 100 7.85 -5.18 -9.97
N MET A 101 7.32 -6.40 -10.09
CA MET A 101 7.77 -7.55 -9.31
C MET A 101 9.21 -7.95 -9.66
N ASP A 102 9.57 -7.96 -10.95
CA ASP A 102 10.93 -8.24 -11.40
C ASP A 102 11.95 -7.26 -10.78
N VAL A 103 11.63 -5.95 -10.78
CA VAL A 103 12.48 -4.95 -10.15
C VAL A 103 12.63 -5.22 -8.64
N ALA A 104 11.55 -5.59 -7.95
CA ALA A 104 11.59 -5.97 -6.54
C ALA A 104 12.47 -7.21 -6.29
N MET A 105 12.39 -8.22 -7.14
CA MET A 105 13.19 -9.45 -7.01
C MET A 105 14.68 -9.25 -7.34
N ARG A 106 15.03 -8.14 -8.01
CA ARG A 106 16.42 -7.73 -8.26
C ARG A 106 17.06 -7.00 -7.08
N LEU A 107 16.32 -6.55 -6.06
CA LEU A 107 16.92 -5.87 -4.91
C LEU A 107 17.87 -6.80 -4.14
N PRO A 108 19.06 -6.34 -3.70
CA PRO A 108 20.03 -7.18 -2.99
C PRO A 108 19.49 -7.80 -1.68
N ILE A 109 18.48 -7.17 -1.08
CA ILE A 109 17.81 -7.64 0.14
C ILE A 109 16.73 -8.70 -0.11
N SER A 110 16.23 -8.85 -1.34
CA SER A 110 15.17 -9.80 -1.67
C SER A 110 15.67 -11.24 -1.56
N ARG A 111 14.82 -12.13 -1.05
CA ARG A 111 15.13 -13.55 -0.83
C ARG A 111 14.08 -14.49 -1.42
N ALA A 112 12.80 -14.10 -1.40
CA ALA A 112 11.71 -14.85 -2.03
C ALA A 112 10.56 -13.89 -2.38
N GLY A 113 9.65 -14.33 -3.25
CA GLY A 113 8.48 -13.55 -3.62
C GLY A 113 7.40 -14.41 -4.24
N ALA A 114 6.22 -13.81 -4.35
CA ALA A 114 5.06 -14.40 -5.02
C ALA A 114 4.17 -13.30 -5.61
N LEU A 115 3.46 -13.61 -6.68
CA LEU A 115 2.53 -12.70 -7.35
C LEU A 115 1.16 -13.35 -7.47
N MET A 116 0.16 -12.70 -6.88
CA MET A 116 -1.21 -13.20 -6.73
C MET A 116 -2.06 -12.95 -8.01
N PRO A 117 -3.16 -13.70 -8.23
CA PRO A 117 -3.96 -13.58 -9.47
C PRO A 117 -4.68 -12.24 -9.63
N ASP A 118 -4.86 -11.50 -8.55
CA ASP A 118 -5.41 -10.15 -8.51
C ASP A 118 -4.36 -9.06 -8.77
N ALA A 119 -3.12 -9.43 -9.07
CA ALA A 119 -2.03 -8.49 -9.18
C ALA A 119 -2.22 -7.47 -10.31
N HIS A 120 -1.84 -6.22 -10.01
CA HIS A 120 -1.91 -5.10 -10.93
C HIS A 120 -0.94 -3.97 -10.51
N ILE A 121 -0.70 -3.03 -11.43
CA ILE A 121 0.26 -1.92 -11.21
C ILE A 121 -0.04 -1.16 -9.92
N GLY A 122 1.01 -0.99 -9.10
CA GLY A 122 0.99 -0.19 -7.88
C GLY A 122 2.13 0.85 -7.83
N TYR A 123 2.50 1.24 -6.60
CA TYR A 123 3.66 2.13 -6.34
C TYR A 123 4.80 1.35 -5.68
N GLY A 124 5.90 1.10 -6.39
CA GLY A 124 6.97 0.23 -5.87
C GLY A 124 6.59 -1.23 -6.09
N LEU A 125 6.28 -1.97 -5.02
CA LEU A 125 5.75 -3.34 -5.14
C LEU A 125 4.37 -3.30 -5.81
N PRO A 126 4.05 -4.22 -6.75
CA PRO A 126 2.70 -4.27 -7.34
C PRO A 126 1.67 -4.61 -6.25
N ILE A 127 0.42 -4.20 -6.48
CA ILE A 127 -0.70 -4.71 -5.67
C ILE A 127 -0.88 -6.18 -6.07
N GLY A 128 -1.14 -7.07 -5.13
CA GLY A 128 -1.05 -8.53 -5.32
C GLY A 128 0.36 -9.09 -5.17
N GLY A 129 1.36 -8.26 -4.82
CA GLY A 129 2.74 -8.67 -4.64
C GLY A 129 3.05 -9.09 -3.20
N VAL A 130 3.83 -10.17 -3.06
CA VAL A 130 4.41 -10.62 -1.80
C VAL A 130 5.93 -10.67 -1.95
N LEU A 131 6.66 -10.03 -1.03
CA LEU A 131 8.12 -9.93 -1.08
C LEU A 131 8.75 -10.22 0.29
N ALA A 132 9.60 -11.24 0.35
CA ALA A 132 10.40 -11.55 1.52
C ALA A 132 11.80 -10.92 1.39
N THR A 133 12.18 -10.13 2.39
CA THR A 133 13.48 -9.45 2.44
C THR A 133 14.27 -9.84 3.69
N GLU A 134 15.59 -9.84 3.57
CA GLU A 134 16.50 -10.05 4.70
C GLU A 134 16.72 -8.75 5.47
N ASN A 135 16.36 -8.76 6.77
CA ASN A 135 16.63 -7.70 7.75
C ASN A 135 16.29 -6.26 7.28
N ALA A 136 15.31 -6.11 6.40
CA ALA A 136 14.99 -4.83 5.79
C ALA A 136 13.49 -4.70 5.58
N VAL A 137 12.98 -3.48 5.73
CA VAL A 137 11.58 -3.15 5.54
C VAL A 137 11.45 -2.04 4.48
N ILE A 138 10.51 -2.22 3.54
CA ILE A 138 10.25 -1.33 2.40
C ILE A 138 8.90 -0.63 2.64
N PRO A 139 8.88 0.67 3.00
CA PRO A 139 7.62 1.36 3.31
C PRO A 139 6.58 1.31 2.19
N TYR A 140 6.97 1.49 0.93
CA TYR A 140 6.07 1.34 -0.22
C TYR A 140 5.81 -0.12 -0.66
N GLY A 141 6.60 -1.06 -0.14
CA GLY A 141 6.32 -2.50 -0.21
C GLY A 141 5.17 -2.91 0.72
N VAL A 142 4.91 -2.13 1.77
CA VAL A 142 3.68 -2.26 2.60
C VAL A 142 2.51 -1.52 1.95
N GLY A 143 2.76 -0.32 1.42
CA GLY A 143 1.77 0.53 0.78
C GLY A 143 1.49 1.82 1.54
N VAL A 144 0.71 2.71 0.91
CA VAL A 144 0.38 4.02 1.50
C VAL A 144 -0.66 3.92 2.60
N ASP A 145 -1.63 3.01 2.48
CA ASP A 145 -2.63 2.74 3.50
C ASP A 145 -2.17 1.53 4.32
N ILE A 146 -1.27 1.80 5.28
CA ILE A 146 -0.68 0.77 6.15
C ILE A 146 -1.81 0.10 6.93
N GLY A 147 -1.78 -1.22 7.00
CA GLY A 147 -2.79 -1.98 7.73
C GLY A 147 -4.17 -1.95 7.09
N CYS A 148 -4.32 -1.48 5.84
CA CYS A 148 -5.57 -1.64 5.09
C CYS A 148 -6.04 -3.11 5.22
N SER A 149 -7.29 -3.28 5.64
CA SER A 149 -7.81 -4.54 6.15
C SER A 149 -9.30 -4.66 5.91
N MET A 150 -9.77 -5.89 6.07
CA MET A 150 -11.17 -6.26 6.00
C MET A 150 -11.65 -6.75 7.35
N MET A 151 -12.91 -6.52 7.69
CA MET A 151 -13.56 -7.16 8.83
C MET A 151 -15.00 -7.51 8.51
N LEU A 152 -15.37 -8.76 8.78
CA LEU A 152 -16.72 -9.31 8.70
C LEU A 152 -17.23 -9.56 10.12
N SER A 153 -18.46 -9.14 10.43
CA SER A 153 -19.18 -9.50 11.64
C SER A 153 -20.49 -10.19 11.28
N VAL A 154 -20.69 -11.40 11.76
CA VAL A 154 -21.92 -12.18 11.56
C VAL A 154 -22.88 -11.87 12.70
N LEU A 155 -24.12 -11.48 12.39
CA LEU A 155 -25.11 -11.08 13.40
C LEU A 155 -26.11 -12.21 13.66
N PRO A 156 -26.68 -12.30 14.87
CA PRO A 156 -27.73 -13.28 15.23
C PRO A 156 -29.10 -12.92 14.63
N ILE A 157 -29.11 -12.44 13.39
CA ILE A 157 -30.29 -12.01 12.65
C ILE A 157 -30.34 -12.85 11.37
N PRO A 158 -31.50 -13.47 11.02
CA PRO A 158 -31.63 -14.21 9.77
C PRO A 158 -31.38 -13.31 8.55
N ALA A 159 -30.77 -13.87 7.51
CA ALA A 159 -30.62 -13.21 6.22
C ALA A 159 -31.95 -12.62 5.72
N GLY A 160 -31.89 -11.46 5.04
CA GLY A 160 -33.07 -10.77 4.51
C GLY A 160 -33.98 -10.10 5.54
N SER A 161 -33.75 -10.26 6.86
CA SER A 161 -34.62 -9.66 7.90
C SER A 161 -34.45 -8.14 8.04
N LEU A 162 -33.29 -7.60 7.66
CA LEU A 162 -33.04 -6.15 7.69
C LEU A 162 -33.48 -5.53 6.36
N GLY A 163 -34.52 -4.69 6.39
CA GLY A 163 -35.01 -3.99 5.20
C GLY A 163 -33.95 -3.04 4.61
N ARG A 164 -33.92 -2.91 3.27
CA ARG A 164 -32.90 -2.09 2.57
C ARG A 164 -32.88 -0.63 3.01
N ASP A 165 -34.05 -0.04 3.25
CA ASP A 165 -34.15 1.36 3.71
C ASP A 165 -33.63 1.55 5.13
N GLU A 166 -33.81 0.54 5.99
CA GLU A 166 -33.29 0.55 7.36
C GLU A 166 -31.77 0.38 7.36
N ALA A 167 -31.25 -0.60 6.61
CA ALA A 167 -29.82 -0.77 6.39
C ALA A 167 -29.16 0.52 5.86
N ARG A 168 -29.79 1.19 4.89
CA ARG A 168 -29.34 2.48 4.37
C ARG A 168 -29.27 3.56 5.45
N LYS A 169 -30.31 3.70 6.28
CA LYS A 169 -30.34 4.67 7.38
C LYS A 169 -29.26 4.37 8.43
N LEU A 170 -29.06 3.10 8.76
CA LEU A 170 -28.03 2.65 9.70
C LEU A 170 -26.63 3.00 9.19
N LEU A 171 -26.32 2.65 7.95
CA LEU A 171 -25.03 3.00 7.34
C LEU A 171 -24.83 4.52 7.33
N LEU A 172 -25.80 5.30 6.85
CA LEU A 172 -25.69 6.77 6.83
C LEU A 172 -25.43 7.37 8.21
N LYS A 173 -26.13 6.90 9.23
CA LYS A 173 -26.06 7.44 10.59
C LYS A 173 -24.79 7.02 11.34
N HIS A 174 -24.34 5.79 11.17
CA HIS A 174 -23.33 5.17 12.05
C HIS A 174 -21.94 5.02 11.43
N THR A 175 -21.77 5.34 10.14
CA THR A 175 -20.46 5.37 9.48
C THR A 175 -20.13 6.77 8.97
N ARG A 176 -18.85 7.03 8.66
CA ARG A 176 -18.36 8.31 8.14
C ARG A 176 -17.39 8.05 6.99
N PHE A 177 -17.57 8.76 5.89
CA PHE A 177 -16.79 8.63 4.66
C PHE A 177 -16.22 9.98 4.25
N GLY A 178 -15.11 9.95 3.52
CA GLY A 178 -14.41 11.13 3.04
C GLY A 178 -13.02 11.34 3.66
N ALA A 179 -12.25 12.23 3.03
CA ALA A 179 -10.93 12.60 3.51
C ALA A 179 -11.02 13.60 4.67
N GLY A 180 -10.39 13.25 5.80
CA GLY A 180 -10.31 14.15 6.96
C GLY A 180 -11.56 14.17 7.84
N VAL A 181 -12.57 13.34 7.56
CA VAL A 181 -13.77 13.26 8.39
C VAL A 181 -13.50 12.58 9.73
N GLY A 182 -14.32 12.92 10.71
CA GLY A 182 -14.27 12.37 12.06
C GLY A 182 -15.64 12.47 12.73
N PHE A 183 -15.81 11.77 13.83
CA PHE A 183 -17.00 11.93 14.67
C PHE A 183 -16.90 13.17 15.54
N GLU A 184 -18.05 13.74 15.90
CA GLU A 184 -18.10 14.76 16.93
C GLU A 184 -17.50 14.22 18.23
N LYS A 185 -16.84 15.08 19.03
CA LYS A 185 -16.12 14.65 20.24
C LYS A 185 -16.97 13.81 21.19
N ARG A 186 -18.27 14.12 21.33
CA ARG A 186 -19.22 13.39 22.18
C ARG A 186 -19.62 12.00 21.64
N GLU A 187 -19.42 11.76 20.34
CA GLU A 187 -19.75 10.50 19.67
C GLU A 187 -18.53 9.58 19.53
N ARG A 188 -17.32 10.09 19.78
CA ARG A 188 -16.07 9.33 19.70
C ARG A 188 -16.06 8.21 20.75
N MET A 189 -15.67 7.02 20.32
CA MET A 189 -15.45 5.88 21.21
C MET A 189 -13.97 5.83 21.58
N ASP A 190 -13.69 5.38 22.79
CA ASP A 190 -12.31 5.09 23.20
C ASP A 190 -11.87 3.71 22.68
N HIS A 191 -10.55 3.49 22.58
CA HIS A 191 -9.96 2.21 22.23
C HIS A 191 -8.55 2.10 22.79
N GLU A 192 -8.17 0.93 23.28
CA GLU A 192 -6.86 0.69 23.93
C GLU A 192 -5.65 1.10 23.09
N VAL A 193 -5.74 0.89 21.76
CA VAL A 193 -4.71 1.29 20.78
C VAL A 193 -4.30 2.76 20.90
N MET A 194 -5.21 3.64 21.34
CA MET A 194 -4.95 5.08 21.49
C MET A 194 -4.10 5.41 22.72
N HIS A 195 -3.94 4.47 23.64
CA HIS A 195 -3.19 4.61 24.88
C HIS A 195 -1.82 3.91 24.84
N GLU A 196 -1.47 3.28 23.71
CA GLU A 196 -0.16 2.64 23.54
C GLU A 196 0.99 3.65 23.68
N LYS A 197 2.04 3.25 24.41
CA LYS A 197 3.24 4.07 24.66
C LYS A 197 3.93 4.55 23.38
N ALA A 198 3.84 3.76 22.30
CA ALA A 198 4.42 4.08 20.99
C ALA A 198 3.99 5.47 20.46
N TRP A 199 2.77 5.93 20.78
CA TRP A 199 2.32 7.27 20.42
C TRP A 199 3.19 8.39 21.02
N GLN A 200 3.75 8.17 22.21
CA GLN A 200 4.56 9.19 22.89
C GLN A 200 6.06 9.06 22.61
N ASP A 201 6.51 7.85 22.24
CA ASP A 201 7.92 7.51 22.10
C ASP A 201 8.56 8.01 20.79
N GLN A 202 7.75 8.31 19.77
CA GLN A 202 8.24 8.80 18.49
C GLN A 202 7.61 10.15 18.14
N GLY A 203 8.46 11.11 17.73
CA GLY A 203 8.01 12.47 17.41
C GLY A 203 6.90 12.53 16.35
N ILE A 204 7.01 11.71 15.29
CA ILE A 204 5.98 11.63 14.24
C ILE A 204 4.66 11.06 14.77
N LEU A 205 4.70 10.00 15.59
CA LEU A 205 3.50 9.38 16.14
C LEU A 205 2.81 10.34 17.11
N LYS A 206 3.58 11.02 17.96
CA LYS A 206 3.07 12.02 18.91
C LYS A 206 2.35 13.17 18.20
N PHE A 207 2.93 13.66 17.10
CA PHE A 207 2.31 14.69 16.28
C PHE A 207 1.00 14.22 15.62
N LEU A 208 0.91 12.94 15.27
CA LEU A 208 -0.24 12.37 14.57
C LEU A 208 -1.33 11.82 15.50
N HIS A 209 -1.06 11.70 16.80
CA HIS A 209 -1.99 11.09 17.77
C HIS A 209 -3.37 11.76 17.79
N ALA A 210 -3.42 13.10 17.80
CA ALA A 210 -4.70 13.83 17.79
C ALA A 210 -5.51 13.58 16.50
N LYS A 211 -4.83 13.50 15.34
CA LYS A 211 -5.46 13.15 14.07
C LYS A 211 -5.98 11.70 14.08
N ALA A 212 -5.19 10.77 14.61
CA ALA A 212 -5.61 9.38 14.75
C ALA A 212 -6.85 9.26 15.65
N ALA A 213 -6.91 10.00 16.76
CA ALA A 213 -8.05 10.04 17.68
C ALA A 213 -9.32 10.64 17.04
N GLU A 214 -9.17 11.54 16.08
CA GLU A 214 -10.30 12.12 15.34
C GLU A 214 -10.86 11.17 14.27
N GLN A 215 -10.00 10.38 13.64
CA GLN A 215 -10.35 9.55 12.49
C GLN A 215 -10.71 8.10 12.83
N ILE A 216 -10.44 7.64 14.06
CA ILE A 216 -10.74 6.25 14.45
C ILE A 216 -12.25 5.99 14.43
N GLY A 217 -12.63 4.82 13.92
CA GLY A 217 -14.01 4.42 13.65
C GLY A 217 -14.61 4.97 12.35
N THR A 218 -13.82 5.63 11.49
CA THR A 218 -14.28 6.15 10.19
C THR A 218 -13.90 5.21 9.04
N SER A 219 -14.71 5.17 8.00
CA SER A 219 -14.51 4.25 6.86
C SER A 219 -13.50 4.79 5.88
N GLY A 220 -13.60 6.07 5.54
CA GLY A 220 -12.63 6.73 4.67
C GLY A 220 -13.04 6.98 3.24
N SER A 221 -12.09 6.88 2.31
CA SER A 221 -12.25 7.26 0.91
C SER A 221 -11.55 6.28 -0.03
N GLY A 222 -11.81 6.39 -1.33
CA GLY A 222 -11.30 5.46 -2.33
C GLY A 222 -12.11 4.17 -2.36
N ASN A 223 -11.43 3.02 -2.30
CA ASN A 223 -12.07 1.70 -2.33
C ASN A 223 -12.62 1.24 -0.98
N HIS A 224 -12.58 2.10 0.05
CA HIS A 224 -13.12 1.78 1.38
C HIS A 224 -14.64 1.74 1.35
N PHE A 225 -15.23 0.80 2.07
CA PHE A 225 -16.68 0.59 2.12
C PHE A 225 -17.14 -0.01 3.45
N VAL A 226 -18.44 0.10 3.71
CA VAL A 226 -19.15 -0.65 4.74
C VAL A 226 -20.47 -1.09 4.17
N GLU A 227 -20.80 -2.36 4.31
CA GLU A 227 -21.96 -2.96 3.68
C GLU A 227 -22.69 -3.95 4.59
N PHE A 228 -24.00 -3.97 4.45
CA PHE A 228 -24.86 -5.04 4.94
C PHE A 228 -25.11 -6.03 3.80
N GLY A 229 -25.06 -7.31 4.12
CA GLY A 229 -25.31 -8.37 3.17
C GLY A 229 -25.69 -9.68 3.85
N GLU A 230 -25.78 -10.71 3.02
CA GLU A 230 -26.18 -12.06 3.42
C GLU A 230 -24.95 -12.95 3.38
N LEU A 231 -24.61 -13.56 4.51
CA LEU A 231 -23.53 -14.53 4.60
C LEU A 231 -24.12 -15.93 4.60
N LYS A 232 -23.78 -16.71 3.58
CA LYS A 232 -24.09 -18.14 3.48
C LYS A 232 -22.92 -18.96 4.00
N VAL A 233 -23.17 -19.76 5.03
CA VAL A 233 -22.17 -20.59 5.72
C VAL A 233 -22.52 -22.07 5.51
N ALA A 234 -21.53 -22.87 5.13
CA ALA A 234 -21.70 -24.32 4.95
C ALA A 234 -21.73 -25.11 6.28
N GLY A 235 -21.33 -24.47 7.39
CA GLY A 235 -21.32 -25.00 8.76
C GLY A 235 -19.91 -25.26 9.29
N GLY A 236 -19.74 -25.21 10.61
CA GLY A 236 -18.54 -25.64 11.35
C GLY A 236 -17.38 -24.65 11.36
N GLU A 237 -17.06 -24.03 10.22
CA GLU A 237 -15.79 -23.32 10.05
C GLU A 237 -15.69 -21.94 10.70
N LEU A 238 -16.84 -21.31 10.95
CA LEU A 238 -16.96 -20.07 11.70
C LEU A 238 -17.43 -20.29 13.14
N GLY A 239 -17.51 -21.55 13.59
CA GLY A 239 -18.22 -21.91 14.82
C GLY A 239 -19.74 -21.66 14.72
N LEU A 240 -20.27 -21.63 13.49
CA LEU A 240 -21.68 -21.41 13.19
C LEU A 240 -22.29 -22.64 12.52
N GLU A 241 -23.58 -22.82 12.73
CA GLU A 241 -24.38 -23.80 11.98
C GLU A 241 -24.47 -23.43 10.50
N ALA A 242 -24.77 -24.41 9.67
CA ALA A 242 -25.05 -24.15 8.25
C ALA A 242 -26.31 -23.28 8.13
N GLY A 243 -26.24 -22.21 7.34
CA GLY A 243 -27.34 -21.28 7.21
C GLY A 243 -26.97 -19.94 6.57
N GLU A 244 -27.96 -19.04 6.54
CA GLU A 244 -27.82 -17.71 5.99
C GLU A 244 -28.08 -16.64 7.07
N TYR A 245 -27.10 -15.77 7.25
CA TYR A 245 -27.06 -14.78 8.33
C TYR A 245 -26.98 -13.36 7.76
N LEU A 246 -27.55 -12.39 8.46
CA LEU A 246 -27.18 -11.00 8.25
C LEU A 246 -25.73 -10.80 8.68
N ALA A 247 -24.93 -10.16 7.84
CA ALA A 247 -23.57 -9.80 8.19
C ALA A 247 -23.24 -8.36 7.78
N VAL A 248 -22.25 -7.79 8.48
CA VAL A 248 -21.62 -6.52 8.15
C VAL A 248 -20.22 -6.82 7.62
N LEU A 249 -19.87 -6.29 6.46
CA LEU A 249 -18.50 -6.32 5.93
C LEU A 249 -17.99 -4.88 5.84
N SER A 250 -16.75 -4.64 6.22
CA SER A 250 -16.10 -3.35 6.00
C SER A 250 -14.68 -3.49 5.47
N HIS A 251 -14.31 -2.52 4.65
CA HIS A 251 -12.96 -2.30 4.11
C HIS A 251 -12.49 -0.92 4.54
N SER A 252 -11.41 -0.85 5.32
CA SER A 252 -10.80 0.40 5.76
C SER A 252 -9.34 0.16 6.14
N GLY A 253 -8.69 1.16 6.73
CA GLY A 253 -7.28 1.11 7.06
C GLY A 253 -6.90 2.08 8.16
N SER A 254 -5.63 2.48 8.17
CA SER A 254 -5.07 3.36 9.22
C SER A 254 -5.27 4.85 8.97
N ARG A 255 -6.13 5.17 8.00
CA ARG A 255 -6.60 6.53 7.68
C ARG A 255 -5.43 7.49 7.39
N GLY A 256 -5.63 8.78 7.64
CA GLY A 256 -4.64 9.82 7.34
C GLY A 256 -3.39 9.76 8.23
N PHE A 257 -3.44 9.04 9.34
CA PHE A 257 -2.28 8.77 10.18
C PHE A 257 -1.29 7.84 9.47
N GLY A 258 -1.72 6.63 9.08
CA GLY A 258 -0.80 5.69 8.43
C GLY A 258 -0.32 6.16 7.07
N ALA A 259 -1.14 6.91 6.33
CA ALA A 259 -0.70 7.57 5.09
C ALA A 259 0.49 8.53 5.31
N GLN A 260 0.48 9.28 6.42
CA GLN A 260 1.58 10.18 6.76
C GLN A 260 2.82 9.43 7.26
N VAL A 261 2.64 8.35 8.03
CA VAL A 261 3.74 7.43 8.40
C VAL A 261 4.40 6.86 7.14
N ALA A 262 3.62 6.28 6.24
CA ALA A 262 4.12 5.72 4.98
C ALA A 262 4.88 6.79 4.17
N GLY A 263 4.31 7.99 4.01
CA GLY A 263 4.93 9.08 3.28
C GLY A 263 6.23 9.58 3.90
N HIS A 264 6.30 9.66 5.23
CA HIS A 264 7.53 10.07 5.95
C HIS A 264 8.65 9.05 5.75
N PHE A 265 8.39 7.78 6.08
CA PHE A 265 9.42 6.75 6.05
C PHE A 265 9.82 6.35 4.63
N THR A 266 8.93 6.49 3.64
CA THR A 266 9.31 6.36 2.23
C THR A 266 10.33 7.41 1.83
N LYS A 267 10.08 8.69 2.14
CA LYS A 267 11.03 9.76 1.83
C LYS A 267 12.37 9.54 2.53
N LEU A 268 12.33 9.06 3.78
CA LEU A 268 13.52 8.69 4.53
C LEU A 268 14.31 7.58 3.82
N ALA A 269 13.66 6.47 3.48
CA ALA A 269 14.27 5.36 2.75
C ALA A 269 14.88 5.82 1.42
N GLU A 270 14.13 6.57 0.60
CA GLU A 270 14.65 7.12 -0.66
C GLU A 270 15.88 8.03 -0.45
N SER A 271 15.92 8.80 0.65
CA SER A 271 17.06 9.66 0.98
C SER A 271 18.32 8.88 1.41
N ARG A 272 18.15 7.66 1.93
CA ARG A 272 19.24 6.73 2.26
C ARG A 272 19.73 5.99 1.02
N HIS A 273 18.87 5.82 0.03
CA HIS A 273 19.14 5.11 -1.22
C HIS A 273 19.17 6.02 -2.47
N LYS A 274 19.81 7.20 -2.38
CA LYS A 274 19.87 8.19 -3.49
C LYS A 274 20.44 7.66 -4.82
N ARG A 275 21.23 6.59 -4.74
CA ARG A 275 21.94 5.96 -5.87
C ARG A 275 21.28 4.68 -6.36
N LEU A 276 20.13 4.31 -5.79
CA LEU A 276 19.34 3.17 -6.26
C LEU A 276 18.81 3.47 -7.67
N ASP A 277 18.73 2.43 -8.50
CA ASP A 277 18.18 2.51 -9.84
C ASP A 277 16.83 3.25 -9.83
N PRO A 278 16.58 4.21 -10.75
CA PRO A 278 15.31 4.93 -10.81
C PRO A 278 14.07 4.04 -10.80
N ALA A 279 14.12 2.86 -11.44
CA ALA A 279 13.03 1.89 -11.44
C ALA A 279 12.79 1.28 -10.05
N ALA A 280 13.86 1.09 -9.26
CA ALA A 280 13.79 0.55 -7.90
C ALA A 280 13.67 1.63 -6.81
N ARG A 281 13.67 2.92 -7.15
CA ARG A 281 13.65 4.00 -6.15
C ARG A 281 12.48 3.90 -5.18
N ARG A 282 11.30 3.52 -5.68
CA ARG A 282 10.08 3.31 -4.87
C ARG A 282 10.11 2.05 -4.00
N LEU A 283 11.17 1.26 -4.12
CA LEU A 283 11.46 0.07 -3.33
C LEU A 283 12.66 0.29 -2.38
N ALA A 284 13.05 1.56 -2.15
CA ALA A 284 14.04 1.89 -1.14
C ALA A 284 13.61 1.36 0.24
N TRP A 285 14.58 0.86 1.01
CA TRP A 285 14.34 0.17 2.27
C TRP A 285 14.99 0.86 3.47
N LEU A 286 14.66 0.38 4.65
CA LEU A 286 15.31 0.69 5.91
C LEU A 286 15.75 -0.63 6.56
N GLY A 287 17.02 -0.71 6.96
CA GLY A 287 17.54 -1.88 7.69
C GLY A 287 16.96 -1.96 9.09
N LEU A 288 16.49 -3.13 9.53
CA LEU A 288 15.94 -3.30 10.88
C LEU A 288 17.02 -3.28 11.97
N ASP A 289 18.29 -3.32 11.60
CA ASP A 289 19.44 -3.05 12.47
C ASP A 289 19.69 -1.55 12.69
N THR A 290 18.90 -0.67 12.07
CA THR A 290 19.02 0.79 12.19
C THR A 290 17.89 1.39 13.05
N GLU A 291 18.16 2.54 13.67
CA GLU A 291 17.14 3.30 14.41
C GLU A 291 15.93 3.65 13.53
N GLU A 292 16.18 4.03 12.28
CA GLU A 292 15.14 4.43 11.32
C GLU A 292 14.25 3.25 10.93
N GLY A 293 14.84 2.08 10.70
CA GLY A 293 14.10 0.85 10.43
C GLY A 293 13.28 0.39 11.62
N GLN A 294 13.83 0.47 12.84
CA GLN A 294 13.09 0.17 14.07
C GLN A 294 11.94 1.15 14.30
N ALA A 295 12.16 2.45 14.05
CA ALA A 295 11.12 3.47 14.15
C ALA A 295 9.97 3.19 13.17
N TYR A 296 10.28 2.90 11.90
CA TYR A 296 9.25 2.52 10.92
C TYR A 296 8.53 1.24 11.32
N TRP A 297 9.26 0.20 11.75
CA TRP A 297 8.69 -1.07 12.16
C TRP A 297 7.65 -0.89 13.27
N GLN A 298 7.98 -0.13 14.31
CA GLN A 298 7.06 0.20 15.39
C GLN A 298 5.85 1.00 14.90
N ALA A 299 6.07 2.04 14.08
CA ALA A 299 5.00 2.88 13.54
C ALA A 299 4.04 2.10 12.62
N MET A 300 4.58 1.22 11.77
CA MET A 300 3.83 0.34 10.89
C MET A 300 2.97 -0.65 11.68
N ASN A 301 3.55 -1.28 12.71
CA ASN A 301 2.83 -2.22 13.57
C ASN A 301 1.70 -1.53 14.36
N LEU A 302 1.94 -0.31 14.86
CA LEU A 302 0.89 0.51 15.48
C LEU A 302 -0.23 0.86 14.49
N ALA A 303 0.12 1.24 13.25
CA ALA A 303 -0.86 1.50 12.20
C ALA A 303 -1.69 0.26 11.85
N GLY A 304 -1.08 -0.93 11.84
CA GLY A 304 -1.80 -2.20 11.66
C GLY A 304 -2.83 -2.45 12.76
N ARG A 305 -2.45 -2.31 14.04
CA ARG A 305 -3.38 -2.45 15.17
C ARG A 305 -4.46 -1.37 15.17
N TYR A 306 -4.10 -0.13 14.83
CA TYR A 306 -5.05 0.97 14.70
C TYR A 306 -6.09 0.71 13.61
N ALA A 307 -5.69 0.12 12.48
CA ALA A 307 -6.62 -0.23 11.41
C ALA A 307 -7.66 -1.27 11.88
N LEU A 308 -7.25 -2.31 12.61
CA LEU A 308 -8.19 -3.28 13.19
C LEU A 308 -9.12 -2.62 14.22
N ALA A 309 -8.58 -1.79 15.11
CA ALA A 309 -9.37 -1.01 16.06
C ALA A 309 -10.37 -0.05 15.39
N ASN A 310 -10.01 0.48 14.22
CA ASN A 310 -10.91 1.30 13.40
C ASN A 310 -12.10 0.46 12.91
N HIS A 311 -11.87 -0.77 12.46
CA HIS A 311 -12.95 -1.71 12.14
C HIS A 311 -13.78 -2.06 13.38
N ASP A 312 -13.16 -2.35 14.52
CA ASP A 312 -13.87 -2.67 15.77
C ASP A 312 -14.88 -1.58 16.12
N GLN A 313 -14.50 -0.30 16.01
CA GLN A 313 -15.43 0.80 16.26
C GLN A 313 -16.54 0.91 15.21
N ILE A 314 -16.26 0.68 13.93
CA ILE A 314 -17.29 0.68 12.87
C ILE A 314 -18.34 -0.41 13.16
N HIS A 315 -17.86 -1.63 13.42
CA HIS A 315 -18.72 -2.79 13.68
C HIS A 315 -19.47 -2.67 15.00
N ALA A 316 -18.83 -2.16 16.05
CA ALA A 316 -19.48 -1.93 17.34
C ALA A 316 -20.62 -0.90 17.25
N ARG A 317 -20.45 0.17 16.45
CA ARG A 317 -21.53 1.16 16.23
C ARG A 317 -22.75 0.54 15.58
N LEU A 318 -22.54 -0.24 14.52
CA LEU A 318 -23.62 -0.89 13.78
C LEU A 318 -24.31 -1.98 14.60
N SER A 319 -23.52 -2.85 15.25
CA SER A 319 -24.05 -3.91 16.11
C SER A 319 -24.85 -3.33 17.28
N ARG A 320 -24.34 -2.28 17.94
CA ARG A 320 -25.07 -1.57 19.00
C ARG A 320 -26.36 -0.92 18.50
N ALA A 321 -26.35 -0.36 17.29
CA ALA A 321 -27.54 0.25 16.70
C ALA A 321 -28.64 -0.78 16.38
N LEU A 322 -28.24 -2.02 16.08
CA LEU A 322 -29.13 -3.17 15.89
C LEU A 322 -29.52 -3.86 17.21
N GLY A 323 -28.87 -3.51 18.33
CA GLY A 323 -29.10 -4.15 19.63
C GLY A 323 -28.44 -5.52 19.78
N GLU A 324 -27.51 -5.85 18.90
CA GLU A 324 -26.93 -7.20 18.78
C GLU A 324 -25.45 -7.27 19.13
N ARG A 325 -24.98 -8.50 19.38
CA ARG A 325 -23.56 -8.84 19.47
C ARG A 325 -23.20 -9.80 18.34
N PRO A 326 -22.08 -9.60 17.63
CA PRO A 326 -21.65 -10.54 16.60
C PRO A 326 -21.48 -11.97 17.14
N LEU A 327 -21.96 -12.95 16.39
CA LEU A 327 -21.77 -14.38 16.64
C LEU A 327 -20.35 -14.84 16.30
N ALA A 328 -19.81 -14.29 15.21
CA ALA A 328 -18.46 -14.58 14.73
C ALA A 328 -17.89 -13.32 14.06
N GLN A 329 -16.56 -13.20 14.08
CA GLN A 329 -15.85 -12.14 13.38
C GLN A 329 -14.62 -12.71 12.67
N VAL A 330 -14.37 -12.24 11.45
CA VAL A 330 -13.18 -12.58 10.66
C VAL A 330 -12.55 -11.29 10.18
N SER A 331 -11.22 -11.20 10.22
CA SER A 331 -10.49 -10.04 9.71
C SER A 331 -9.12 -10.43 9.15
N ASN A 332 -8.61 -9.63 8.23
CA ASN A 332 -7.27 -9.76 7.67
C ASN A 332 -6.75 -8.41 7.18
N SER A 333 -5.48 -8.13 7.45
CA SER A 333 -4.74 -7.03 6.82
C SER A 333 -4.15 -7.50 5.49
N HIS A 334 -4.23 -6.65 4.47
CA HIS A 334 -3.66 -6.93 3.14
C HIS A 334 -2.55 -5.95 2.71
N ASN A 335 -2.21 -4.98 3.58
CA ASN A 335 -1.10 -4.04 3.39
C ASN A 335 -0.25 -3.98 4.67
N LEU A 336 0.63 -4.95 4.90
CA LEU A 336 1.51 -4.97 6.08
C LEU A 336 2.78 -5.79 5.80
N ALA A 337 3.74 -5.72 6.71
CA ALA A 337 4.87 -6.62 6.73
C ALA A 337 4.95 -7.38 8.05
N TRP A 338 5.38 -8.64 7.99
CA TRP A 338 5.50 -9.54 9.15
C TRP A 338 6.86 -10.21 9.17
N LYS A 339 7.34 -10.52 10.37
CA LYS A 339 8.43 -11.48 10.54
C LYS A 339 7.88 -12.88 10.29
N GLN A 340 8.52 -13.65 9.42
CA GLN A 340 8.08 -14.99 9.07
C GLN A 340 9.29 -15.89 8.82
N GLN A 341 9.19 -17.15 9.25
CA GLN A 341 10.18 -18.17 8.90
C GLN A 341 9.95 -18.62 7.45
N VAL A 342 10.96 -18.45 6.61
CA VAL A 342 10.95 -18.85 5.20
C VAL A 342 12.24 -19.63 4.96
N ASN A 343 12.12 -20.90 4.56
CA ASN A 343 13.26 -21.80 4.31
C ASN A 343 14.27 -21.84 5.48
N GLY A 344 13.78 -21.80 6.73
CA GLY A 344 14.61 -21.83 7.94
C GLY A 344 15.28 -20.51 8.33
N GLN A 345 14.97 -19.41 7.64
CA GLN A 345 15.46 -18.07 7.94
C GLN A 345 14.30 -17.13 8.33
N GLU A 346 14.48 -16.32 9.37
CA GLU A 346 13.54 -15.22 9.67
C GLU A 346 13.70 -14.11 8.63
N LEU A 347 12.63 -13.86 7.87
CA LEU A 347 12.56 -12.81 6.87
C LEU A 347 11.42 -11.83 7.18
N ILE A 348 11.48 -10.66 6.54
CA ILE A 348 10.41 -9.67 6.56
C ILE A 348 9.57 -9.84 5.31
N VAL A 349 8.38 -10.40 5.47
CA VAL A 349 7.44 -10.68 4.38
C VAL A 349 6.48 -9.51 4.25
N HIS A 350 6.64 -8.75 3.18
CA HIS A 350 5.76 -7.66 2.77
C HIS A 350 4.61 -8.23 1.96
N ARG A 351 3.38 -7.85 2.31
CA ARG A 351 2.20 -8.12 1.49
C ARG A 351 1.53 -6.80 1.18
N LYS A 352 1.29 -6.55 -0.11
CA LYS A 352 0.60 -5.37 -0.59
C LYS A 352 -0.51 -5.77 -1.54
N GLY A 353 -1.75 -5.58 -1.11
CA GLY A 353 -2.88 -6.25 -1.73
C GLY A 353 -2.72 -7.76 -1.75
N ALA A 354 -2.18 -8.34 -0.69
CA ALA A 354 -2.12 -9.79 -0.51
C ALA A 354 -2.35 -10.13 0.96
N THR A 355 -2.96 -11.27 1.23
CA THR A 355 -3.45 -11.65 2.56
C THR A 355 -2.63 -12.83 3.10
N PRO A 356 -2.30 -12.88 4.41
CA PRO A 356 -1.77 -14.09 5.02
C PRO A 356 -2.73 -15.27 4.91
N ALA A 357 -2.22 -16.41 4.45
CA ALA A 357 -2.95 -17.64 4.18
C ALA A 357 -2.22 -18.85 4.78
N GLU A 358 -1.70 -18.73 6.00
CA GLU A 358 -1.18 -19.87 6.76
C GLU A 358 -2.25 -20.97 6.90
N ALA A 359 -1.83 -22.23 7.01
CA ALA A 359 -2.74 -23.37 7.08
C ALA A 359 -3.78 -23.20 8.21
N GLY A 360 -5.07 -23.25 7.85
CA GLY A 360 -6.18 -23.09 8.79
C GLY A 360 -6.55 -21.64 9.11
N ARG A 361 -5.77 -20.64 8.68
CA ARG A 361 -6.07 -19.24 8.94
C ARG A 361 -7.25 -18.77 8.10
N LEU A 362 -8.26 -18.18 8.75
CA LEU A 362 -9.36 -17.53 8.06
C LEU A 362 -8.97 -16.15 7.52
N GLY A 363 -9.50 -15.79 6.36
CA GLY A 363 -9.33 -14.49 5.73
C GLY A 363 -10.53 -14.10 4.87
N LEU A 364 -10.52 -12.87 4.37
CA LEU A 364 -11.56 -12.32 3.50
C LEU A 364 -10.96 -11.93 2.15
N ILE A 365 -11.65 -12.30 1.08
CA ILE A 365 -11.34 -11.93 -0.31
C ILE A 365 -12.59 -11.27 -0.92
N PRO A 366 -12.69 -9.94 -0.91
CA PRO A 366 -13.81 -9.22 -1.53
C PRO A 366 -13.79 -9.23 -3.06
N GLY A 367 -14.98 -9.25 -3.66
CA GLY A 367 -15.19 -8.97 -5.08
C GLY A 367 -15.17 -7.47 -5.38
N SER A 368 -16.33 -6.95 -5.76
CA SER A 368 -16.56 -5.52 -6.02
C SER A 368 -17.73 -5.01 -5.16
N MET A 369 -18.12 -3.76 -5.31
CA MET A 369 -19.31 -3.19 -4.66
C MET A 369 -20.64 -3.93 -4.96
N ALA A 370 -20.65 -4.84 -5.93
CA ALA A 370 -21.85 -5.59 -6.30
C ALA A 370 -21.61 -7.11 -6.38
N ASP A 371 -20.35 -7.55 -6.39
CA ASP A 371 -20.02 -8.96 -6.53
C ASP A 371 -19.79 -9.61 -5.16
N PRO A 372 -19.93 -10.94 -5.05
CA PRO A 372 -19.73 -11.62 -3.78
C PRO A 372 -18.34 -11.41 -3.19
N SER A 373 -18.29 -11.46 -1.86
CA SER A 373 -17.06 -11.55 -1.08
C SER A 373 -16.97 -12.92 -0.44
N PHE A 374 -15.77 -13.42 -0.19
CA PHE A 374 -15.59 -14.79 0.29
C PHE A 374 -14.83 -14.80 1.61
N VAL A 375 -15.31 -15.59 2.56
CA VAL A 375 -14.48 -16.05 3.67
C VAL A 375 -13.72 -17.26 3.17
N VAL A 376 -12.41 -17.27 3.39
CA VAL A 376 -11.53 -18.34 2.94
C VAL A 376 -10.66 -18.86 4.07
N ARG A 377 -10.17 -20.09 3.92
CA ARG A 377 -9.16 -20.72 4.79
C ARG A 377 -7.87 -20.90 4.02
N GLY A 378 -6.77 -20.43 4.59
CA GLY A 378 -5.43 -20.65 4.04
C GLY A 378 -5.02 -22.11 4.05
N LEU A 379 -4.33 -22.54 2.99
CA LEU A 379 -3.76 -23.88 2.85
C LEU A 379 -2.27 -23.92 3.21
N GLY A 380 -1.65 -22.77 3.48
CA GLY A 380 -0.26 -22.69 3.93
C GLY A 380 0.77 -23.02 2.86
N ASN A 381 0.48 -22.74 1.58
CA ASN A 381 1.39 -23.00 0.47
C ASN A 381 2.72 -22.23 0.68
N PRO A 382 3.88 -22.92 0.79
CA PRO A 382 5.16 -22.28 1.05
C PRO A 382 5.68 -21.45 -0.14
N GLU A 383 5.33 -21.81 -1.38
CA GLU A 383 5.73 -21.07 -2.58
C GLU A 383 5.08 -19.69 -2.66
N SER A 384 3.87 -19.54 -2.11
CA SER A 384 3.20 -18.24 -1.99
C SER A 384 3.60 -17.48 -0.72
N LEU A 385 4.58 -17.99 0.03
CA LEU A 385 4.96 -17.51 1.36
C LEU A 385 3.77 -17.52 2.33
N SER A 386 2.91 -18.54 2.21
CA SER A 386 1.64 -18.65 2.93
C SER A 386 0.79 -17.40 2.74
N SER A 387 0.56 -17.01 1.49
CA SER A 387 -0.23 -15.83 1.12
C SER A 387 -1.25 -16.15 0.04
N SER A 388 -2.27 -15.31 -0.07
CA SER A 388 -3.32 -15.37 -1.10
C SER A 388 -3.67 -13.97 -1.62
N SER A 389 -4.53 -13.91 -2.64
CA SER A 389 -5.09 -12.65 -3.13
C SER A 389 -5.81 -11.88 -2.03
N HIS A 390 -5.97 -10.57 -2.20
CA HIS A 390 -6.74 -9.73 -1.27
C HIS A 390 -8.13 -9.34 -1.79
N GLY A 391 -8.45 -9.64 -3.05
CA GLY A 391 -9.74 -9.33 -3.65
C GLY A 391 -9.72 -9.54 -5.16
N ALA A 392 -10.64 -8.92 -5.89
CA ALA A 392 -10.71 -9.05 -7.35
C ALA A 392 -9.51 -8.43 -8.09
N GLY A 393 -8.93 -7.35 -7.57
CA GLY A 393 -7.89 -6.59 -8.27
C GLY A 393 -8.41 -5.80 -9.46
N ARG A 394 -7.78 -4.67 -9.76
CA ARG A 394 -8.24 -3.77 -10.83
C ARG A 394 -7.76 -4.27 -12.18
N GLN A 395 -8.64 -4.24 -13.18
CA GLN A 395 -8.28 -4.36 -14.60
C GLN A 395 -8.27 -2.99 -15.31
N LEU A 396 -8.99 -2.00 -14.76
CA LEU A 396 -8.98 -0.61 -15.23
C LEU A 396 -8.49 0.33 -14.12
N GLY A 397 -7.52 1.19 -14.43
CA GLY A 397 -7.16 2.30 -13.55
C GLY A 397 -8.35 3.26 -13.35
N ARG A 398 -8.40 3.98 -12.21
CA ARG A 398 -9.54 4.87 -11.84
C ARG A 398 -9.98 5.81 -12.96
N LYS A 399 -9.04 6.57 -13.53
CA LYS A 399 -9.32 7.49 -14.66
C LYS A 399 -9.81 6.78 -15.92
N ALA A 400 -9.38 5.53 -16.14
CA ALA A 400 -9.86 4.76 -17.29
C ALA A 400 -11.31 4.33 -17.05
N ALA A 401 -11.61 3.78 -15.87
CA ALA A 401 -12.96 3.39 -15.47
C ALA A 401 -13.95 4.58 -15.51
N GLU A 402 -13.55 5.75 -15.00
CA GLU A 402 -14.36 6.98 -15.10
C GLU A 402 -14.67 7.41 -16.54
N ARG A 403 -13.82 7.08 -17.51
CA ARG A 403 -14.03 7.43 -18.91
C ARG A 403 -14.82 6.37 -19.66
N SER A 404 -14.58 5.10 -19.38
CA SER A 404 -15.10 3.98 -20.15
C SER A 404 -16.42 3.42 -19.62
N VAL A 405 -16.64 3.42 -18.31
CA VAL A 405 -17.85 2.85 -17.71
C VAL A 405 -18.95 3.91 -17.71
N SER A 406 -20.13 3.59 -18.24
CA SER A 406 -21.26 4.52 -18.19
C SER A 406 -22.01 4.41 -16.85
N LYS A 407 -22.71 5.49 -16.44
CA LYS A 407 -23.54 5.45 -15.23
C LYS A 407 -24.66 4.42 -15.36
N ASP A 408 -25.30 4.35 -16.53
CA ASP A 408 -26.44 3.45 -16.76
C ASP A 408 -26.03 1.98 -16.72
N GLU A 409 -24.84 1.67 -17.24
CA GLU A 409 -24.26 0.32 -17.18
C GLU A 409 -23.96 -0.10 -15.73
N MET A 410 -23.29 0.75 -14.95
CA MET A 410 -23.03 0.51 -13.54
C MET A 410 -24.34 0.34 -12.74
N GLN A 411 -25.32 1.21 -12.96
CA GLN A 411 -26.62 1.13 -12.28
C GLN A 411 -27.43 -0.09 -12.74
N GLY A 412 -27.32 -0.50 -14.01
CA GLY A 412 -27.90 -1.74 -14.52
C GLY A 412 -27.33 -2.96 -13.79
N TYR A 413 -26.01 -3.01 -13.65
CA TYR A 413 -25.30 -4.09 -12.95
C TYR A 413 -25.71 -4.20 -11.47
N LEU A 414 -25.83 -3.06 -10.78
CA LEU A 414 -26.31 -3.00 -9.40
C LEU A 414 -27.77 -3.48 -9.27
N ARG A 415 -28.65 -3.05 -10.18
CA ARG A 415 -30.07 -3.46 -10.18
C ARG A 415 -30.24 -4.96 -10.42
N GLU A 416 -29.49 -5.51 -11.37
CA GLU A 416 -29.50 -6.95 -11.68
C GLU A 416 -29.15 -7.80 -10.45
N ARG A 417 -28.21 -7.33 -9.63
CA ARG A 417 -27.77 -8.00 -8.40
C ARG A 417 -28.56 -7.60 -7.16
N GLY A 418 -29.53 -6.68 -7.30
CA GLY A 418 -30.34 -6.20 -6.20
C GLY A 418 -29.54 -5.42 -5.14
N VAL A 419 -28.48 -4.73 -5.54
CA VAL A 419 -27.61 -3.96 -4.63
C VAL A 419 -28.02 -2.49 -4.58
N THR A 420 -28.22 -1.97 -3.37
CA THR A 420 -28.41 -0.54 -3.14
C THR A 420 -27.07 0.10 -2.79
N LEU A 421 -26.56 0.96 -3.68
CA LEU A 421 -25.33 1.72 -3.46
C LEU A 421 -25.61 3.12 -2.90
N ILE A 422 -24.87 3.51 -1.86
CA ILE A 422 -24.85 4.84 -1.26
C ILE A 422 -23.45 5.42 -1.47
N GLY A 423 -23.37 6.51 -2.23
CA GLY A 423 -22.10 7.05 -2.69
C GLY A 423 -21.49 6.18 -3.79
N GLY A 424 -20.16 6.09 -3.83
CA GLY A 424 -19.44 5.31 -4.83
C GLY A 424 -19.40 5.98 -6.20
N GLY A 425 -18.21 6.00 -6.80
CA GLY A 425 -17.99 6.55 -8.13
C GLY A 425 -17.86 5.46 -9.19
N ARG A 426 -17.84 5.89 -10.45
CA ARG A 426 -17.56 5.01 -11.60
C ARG A 426 -16.10 4.52 -11.61
N ASP A 427 -15.22 5.20 -10.86
CA ASP A 427 -13.85 4.76 -10.64
C ASP A 427 -13.77 3.45 -9.86
N GLU A 428 -14.79 3.10 -9.09
CA GLU A 428 -14.89 1.82 -8.34
C GLU A 428 -15.97 0.88 -8.89
N ALA A 429 -16.51 1.15 -10.10
CA ALA A 429 -17.54 0.31 -10.71
C ALA A 429 -17.09 -1.16 -10.86
N PRO A 430 -17.98 -2.16 -10.76
CA PRO A 430 -17.64 -3.59 -10.88
C PRO A 430 -16.81 -3.93 -12.12
N GLN A 431 -17.10 -3.29 -13.26
CA GLN A 431 -16.40 -3.44 -14.53
C GLN A 431 -14.92 -3.01 -14.47
N ALA A 432 -14.52 -2.20 -13.51
CA ALA A 432 -13.13 -1.81 -13.30
C ALA A 432 -12.27 -2.91 -12.68
N TYR A 433 -12.90 -3.98 -12.17
CA TYR A 433 -12.26 -5.08 -11.47
C TYR A 433 -12.28 -6.35 -12.31
N LYS A 434 -11.30 -7.22 -12.07
CA LYS A 434 -11.32 -8.58 -12.62
C LYS A 434 -12.52 -9.33 -12.03
N ARG A 435 -12.93 -10.42 -12.66
CA ARG A 435 -13.98 -11.28 -12.11
C ARG A 435 -13.45 -12.03 -10.91
N ILE A 436 -14.17 -11.95 -9.78
CA ILE A 436 -13.73 -12.56 -8.53
C ILE A 436 -13.67 -14.09 -8.62
N GLU A 437 -14.56 -14.71 -9.39
CA GLU A 437 -14.56 -16.16 -9.60
C GLU A 437 -13.33 -16.63 -10.36
N ASP A 438 -12.86 -15.84 -11.34
CA ASP A 438 -11.64 -16.14 -12.08
C ASP A 438 -10.43 -16.07 -11.14
N VAL A 439 -10.34 -15.03 -10.32
CA VAL A 439 -9.26 -14.85 -9.33
C VAL A 439 -9.22 -16.01 -8.32
N LEU A 440 -10.36 -16.48 -7.81
CA LEU A 440 -10.42 -17.63 -6.89
C LEU A 440 -10.05 -18.94 -7.56
N ALA A 441 -10.48 -19.15 -8.81
CA ALA A 441 -10.18 -20.38 -9.56
C ALA A 441 -8.68 -20.56 -9.84
N ARG A 442 -7.87 -19.49 -9.75
CA ARG A 442 -6.40 -19.53 -9.99
C ARG A 442 -5.57 -19.69 -8.71
N GLN A 443 -6.20 -19.93 -7.56
CA GLN A 443 -5.50 -20.04 -6.27
C GLN A 443 -6.10 -21.12 -5.36
N THR A 444 -6.69 -22.15 -5.94
CA THR A 444 -7.33 -23.25 -5.20
C THR A 444 -6.34 -24.07 -4.36
N ASP A 445 -5.04 -23.94 -4.64
CA ASP A 445 -3.92 -24.48 -3.87
C ASP A 445 -3.44 -23.54 -2.75
N LEU A 446 -3.92 -22.29 -2.73
CA LEU A 446 -3.60 -21.30 -1.69
C LEU A 446 -4.69 -21.21 -0.63
N VAL A 447 -5.95 -21.30 -1.05
CA VAL A 447 -7.12 -21.10 -0.18
C VAL A 447 -8.30 -22.01 -0.55
N GLU A 448 -9.11 -22.31 0.46
CA GLU A 448 -10.43 -22.95 0.34
C GLU A 448 -11.53 -21.95 0.71
N VAL A 449 -12.64 -21.91 -0.05
CA VAL A 449 -13.80 -21.06 0.28
C VAL A 449 -14.64 -21.72 1.37
N VAL A 450 -14.93 -20.99 2.45
CA VAL A 450 -15.69 -21.51 3.60
C VAL A 450 -17.08 -20.87 3.74
N ALA A 451 -17.23 -19.64 3.24
CA ALA A 451 -18.50 -18.93 3.24
C ALA A 451 -18.53 -17.88 2.13
N GLU A 452 -19.73 -17.56 1.66
CA GLU A 452 -19.97 -16.55 0.62
C GLU A 452 -20.84 -15.43 1.19
N PHE A 453 -20.41 -14.20 1.01
CA PHE A 453 -21.11 -12.98 1.40
C PHE A 453 -21.63 -12.27 0.15
N THR A 454 -22.94 -12.09 0.06
CA THR A 454 -23.59 -11.31 -1.01
C THR A 454 -23.96 -9.92 -0.49
N PRO A 455 -23.41 -8.82 -1.06
CA PRO A 455 -23.76 -7.47 -0.63
C PRO A 455 -25.21 -7.14 -0.98
N ARG A 456 -25.89 -6.37 -0.12
CA ARG A 456 -27.26 -5.90 -0.35
C ARG A 456 -27.37 -4.38 -0.28
N VAL A 457 -26.72 -3.76 0.71
CA VAL A 457 -26.66 -2.30 0.83
C VAL A 457 -25.22 -1.89 1.12
N VAL A 458 -24.62 -1.13 0.21
CA VAL A 458 -23.21 -0.76 0.24
C VAL A 458 -23.09 0.75 0.41
N ARG A 459 -22.26 1.20 1.35
CA ARG A 459 -21.86 2.60 1.47
C ARG A 459 -20.39 2.75 1.15
N MET A 460 -20.11 3.70 0.27
CA MET A 460 -18.77 4.14 -0.13
C MET A 460 -18.69 5.66 -0.08
N ASP A 461 -17.48 6.21 -0.24
CA ASP A 461 -17.29 7.65 -0.39
C ASP A 461 -17.86 8.15 -1.73
N THR A 462 -18.43 9.35 -1.77
CA THR A 462 -18.87 9.99 -3.03
C THR A 462 -17.73 10.72 -3.74
N GLY A 463 -16.58 10.90 -3.08
CA GLY A 463 -15.49 11.76 -3.54
C GLY A 463 -15.70 13.24 -3.20
N ASN A 464 -16.85 13.60 -2.62
CA ASN A 464 -17.11 14.85 -1.93
C ASN A 464 -17.30 14.55 -0.43
N GLN A 465 -17.06 15.52 0.46
CA GLN A 465 -17.23 15.29 1.90
C GLN A 465 -18.71 14.98 2.23
N ASP A 466 -19.03 13.71 2.49
CA ASP A 466 -20.32 13.29 3.03
C ASP A 466 -20.24 13.26 4.57
N ILE A 467 -20.61 14.39 5.18
CA ILE A 467 -20.72 14.52 6.66
C ILE A 467 -21.96 13.78 7.16
#